data_AF-A0A2D6Q2U3-F1
#
_entry.id   AF-A0A2D6Q2U3-F1
#
_cell.length_a   1.000
_cell.length_b   1.000
_cell.length_c   1.000
_cell.angle_alpha   90.00
_cell.angle_beta   90.00
_cell.angle_gamma   90.00
#
_symmetry.space_group_name_H-M   'P 1'
#
loop_
_entity.id
_entity.type
_entity.pdbx_description
1 polymer ?
#
loop_
_entity_poly.entity_id
_entity_poly.type
_entity_poly.pdbx_seq_one_letter_code
_entity_poly.pdbx_strand_id
1 'polypeptide(L)'
;MDPEKHKASRFRKLKYRSKFLDLDLAETKEIYAEATKEWVGAIHSYCKENEVSSPLVQDDKPSKNKATEQEATIFSSTQIKDLYRKIAVSTHPDKFMTSPEEEKKYKTSLFNKAIMAKEDNDIDSMLAVALELEIDMSNLDMRCLDLLEKQLDEKEKKIKEMHQDIAWQWYYAGDFKRSFIISKICPKPDKEV
;
A
#
# COMPACT_ATOMS: atom_id res chain seq x y z
N MET A 1 -27.73 -17.39 12.70
CA MET A 1 -26.27 -17.65 12.72
C MET A 1 -25.68 -16.53 13.57
N ASP A 2 -25.02 -16.84 14.68
CA ASP A 2 -24.45 -15.81 15.57
C ASP A 2 -23.20 -15.20 14.90
N PRO A 3 -23.24 -13.94 14.44
CA PRO A 3 -22.10 -13.31 13.77
C PRO A 3 -20.88 -13.15 14.69
N GLU A 4 -21.09 -13.09 16.01
CA GLU A 4 -20.02 -12.92 16.99
C GLU A 4 -19.25 -14.22 17.25
N LYS A 5 -19.86 -15.38 16.96
CA LYS A 5 -19.26 -16.71 17.19
C LYS A 5 -17.93 -16.92 16.44
N HIS A 6 -17.74 -16.26 15.30
CA HIS A 6 -16.54 -16.41 14.45
C HIS A 6 -15.64 -15.17 14.42
N LYS A 7 -15.94 -14.17 15.24
CA LYS A 7 -15.28 -12.87 15.23
C LYS A 7 -13.78 -12.95 15.53
N ALA A 8 -13.40 -13.69 16.56
CA ALA A 8 -11.98 -13.88 16.91
C ALA A 8 -11.20 -14.58 15.79
N SER A 9 -11.81 -15.60 15.16
CA SER A 9 -11.21 -16.30 14.01
C SER A 9 -11.09 -15.39 12.79
N ARG A 10 -12.11 -14.57 12.50
CA ARG A 10 -12.10 -13.58 11.42
C ARG A 10 -11.01 -12.53 11.64
N PHE A 11 -10.94 -11.96 12.84
CA PHE A 11 -9.88 -11.01 13.20
C PHE A 11 -8.49 -11.62 13.02
N ARG A 12 -8.28 -12.85 13.51
CA ARG A 12 -7.02 -13.57 13.35
C ARG A 12 -6.65 -13.75 11.87
N LYS A 13 -7.62 -14.09 11.01
CA LYS A 13 -7.42 -14.19 9.56
C LYS A 13 -7.01 -12.84 8.96
N LEU A 14 -7.72 -11.75 9.29
CA LEU A 14 -7.42 -10.41 8.81
C LEU A 14 -6.04 -9.93 9.27
N LYS A 15 -5.63 -10.22 10.51
CA LYS A 15 -4.29 -9.92 11.03
C LYS A 15 -3.19 -10.58 10.20
N TYR A 16 -3.31 -11.89 9.93
CA TYR A 16 -2.30 -12.58 9.11
C TYR A 16 -2.32 -12.11 7.65
N ARG A 17 -3.51 -11.86 7.10
CA ARG A 17 -3.65 -11.30 5.74
C ARG A 17 -2.97 -9.93 5.63
N SER A 18 -3.11 -9.06 6.63
CA SER A 18 -2.39 -7.77 6.65
C SER A 18 -0.90 -7.98 6.56
N LYS A 19 -0.33 -8.80 7.45
CA LYS A 19 1.12 -9.08 7.47
C LYS A 19 1.62 -9.61 6.14
N PHE A 20 0.88 -10.54 5.52
CA PHE A 20 1.23 -11.07 4.21
C PHE A 20 1.24 -9.96 3.15
N LEU A 21 0.17 -9.16 3.08
CA LEU A 21 0.06 -8.08 2.10
C LEU A 21 1.09 -6.96 2.31
N ASP A 22 1.53 -6.73 3.56
CA ASP A 22 2.59 -5.76 3.86
C ASP A 22 3.94 -6.22 3.30
N LEU A 23 4.26 -7.51 3.45
CA LEU A 23 5.46 -8.11 2.85
C LEU A 23 5.38 -8.12 1.32
N ASP A 24 4.26 -8.59 0.77
CA ASP A 24 4.01 -8.68 -0.68
C ASP A 24 4.08 -7.30 -1.34
N LEU A 25 3.50 -6.27 -0.73
CA LEU A 25 3.59 -4.89 -1.23
C LEU A 25 5.02 -4.34 -1.16
N ALA A 26 5.79 -4.68 -0.13
CA ALA A 26 7.19 -4.24 -0.02
C ALA A 26 8.04 -4.84 -1.15
N GLU A 27 7.96 -6.16 -1.34
CA GLU A 27 8.63 -6.88 -2.43
C GLU A 27 8.19 -6.35 -3.80
N THR A 28 6.88 -6.21 -4.01
CA THR A 28 6.31 -5.66 -5.25
C THR A 28 6.84 -4.26 -5.55
N LYS A 29 6.98 -3.39 -4.55
CA LYS A 29 7.54 -2.05 -4.78
C LYS A 29 9.00 -2.07 -5.19
N GLU A 30 9.80 -2.93 -4.58
CA GLU A 30 11.23 -3.07 -4.91
C GLU A 30 11.39 -3.54 -6.36
N ILE A 31 10.71 -4.62 -6.73
CA ILE A 31 10.74 -5.17 -8.09
C ILE A 31 10.18 -4.16 -9.09
N TYR A 32 9.09 -3.46 -8.77
CA TYR A 32 8.48 -2.49 -9.67
C TYR A 32 9.41 -1.30 -9.97
N ALA A 33 10.14 -0.83 -8.96
CA ALA A 33 11.13 0.24 -9.13
C ALA A 33 12.27 -0.19 -10.06
N GLU A 34 12.75 -1.43 -9.91
CA GLU A 34 13.76 -2.02 -10.79
C GLU A 34 13.22 -2.20 -12.22
N ALA A 35 12.04 -2.82 -12.37
CA ALA A 35 11.36 -3.05 -13.63
C ALA A 35 11.15 -1.74 -14.41
N THR A 36 10.69 -0.69 -13.74
CA THR A 36 10.50 0.63 -14.35
C THR A 36 11.82 1.20 -14.86
N LYS A 37 12.89 1.14 -14.05
CA LYS A 37 14.21 1.63 -14.45
C LYS A 37 14.75 0.90 -15.68
N GLU A 38 14.68 -0.43 -15.69
CA GLU A 38 15.14 -1.24 -16.82
C GLU A 38 14.31 -1.00 -18.08
N TRP A 39 12.99 -0.95 -17.94
CA TRP A 39 12.08 -0.72 -19.06
C TRP A 39 12.29 0.65 -19.70
N VAL A 40 12.43 1.72 -18.89
CA VAL A 40 12.77 3.06 -19.39
C VAL A 40 14.12 3.05 -20.13
N GLY A 41 15.13 2.37 -19.57
CA GLY A 41 16.44 2.22 -20.21
C GLY A 41 16.37 1.48 -21.56
N ALA A 42 15.53 0.44 -21.63
CA ALA A 42 15.32 -0.34 -22.84
C ALA A 42 14.59 0.46 -23.93
N ILE A 43 13.55 1.24 -23.55
CA ILE A 43 12.87 2.17 -24.47
C ILE A 43 13.85 3.22 -24.99
N HIS A 44 14.64 3.84 -24.11
CA HIS A 44 15.58 4.87 -24.53
C HIS A 44 16.63 4.34 -25.52
N SER A 45 17.16 3.14 -25.24
CA SER A 45 18.11 2.46 -26.15
C SER A 45 17.45 2.16 -27.50
N TYR A 46 16.23 1.61 -27.50
CA TYR A 46 15.49 1.32 -28.73
C TYR A 46 15.17 2.56 -29.55
N CYS A 47 14.68 3.62 -28.91
CA CYS A 47 14.40 4.91 -29.54
C CYS A 47 15.65 5.50 -30.19
N LYS A 48 16.79 5.45 -29.49
CA LYS A 48 18.07 5.95 -30.01
C LYS A 48 18.56 5.14 -31.22
N GLU A 49 18.44 3.82 -31.17
CA GLU A 49 18.87 2.93 -32.26
C GLU A 49 17.97 3.02 -33.50
N ASN A 50 16.70 3.38 -33.32
CA ASN A 50 15.70 3.39 -34.40
C ASN A 50 15.23 4.81 -34.78
N GLU A 51 15.87 5.86 -34.22
CA GLU A 51 15.53 7.27 -34.46
C GLU A 51 14.04 7.61 -34.19
N VAL A 52 13.45 7.01 -33.15
CA VAL A 52 12.03 7.18 -32.77
C VAL A 52 11.90 8.07 -31.53
N SER A 53 10.87 8.93 -31.48
CA SER A 53 10.58 9.77 -30.31
C SER A 53 10.13 8.94 -29.10
N SER A 54 10.62 9.28 -27.90
CA SER A 54 10.29 8.58 -26.65
C SER A 54 8.88 8.95 -26.16
N PRO A 55 7.99 7.99 -25.90
CA PRO A 55 6.63 8.25 -25.41
C PRO A 55 6.54 8.50 -23.89
N LEU A 56 7.67 8.53 -23.17
CA LEU A 56 7.71 8.52 -21.69
C LEU A 56 7.57 9.90 -21.03
N VAL A 57 6.67 10.76 -21.51
CA VAL A 57 6.27 11.97 -20.77
C VAL A 57 5.04 11.63 -19.94
N GLN A 58 5.15 11.57 -18.61
CA GLN A 58 3.99 11.44 -17.73
C GLN A 58 4.04 12.43 -16.55
N ASP A 59 2.95 13.16 -16.42
CA ASP A 59 2.50 13.96 -15.28
C ASP A 59 1.95 13.02 -14.18
N ASP A 60 2.54 13.05 -12.99
CA ASP A 60 1.99 12.39 -11.81
C ASP A 60 1.15 13.37 -10.98
N LYS A 61 -0.18 13.21 -11.01
CA LYS A 61 -1.07 13.78 -9.98
C LYS A 61 -1.42 12.71 -8.96
N PRO A 62 -1.15 12.93 -7.66
CA PRO A 62 -1.56 12.00 -6.62
C PRO A 62 -3.07 12.07 -6.41
N SER A 63 -3.74 10.91 -6.52
CA SER A 63 -5.13 10.72 -6.10
C SER A 63 -5.21 10.70 -4.58
N LYS A 64 -5.96 11.65 -3.99
CA LYS A 64 -6.33 11.64 -2.57
C LYS A 64 -7.67 10.95 -2.42
N ASN A 65 -7.69 9.82 -1.70
CA ASN A 65 -8.92 9.21 -1.23
C ASN A 65 -9.55 10.14 -0.17
N LYS A 66 -10.84 10.44 -0.31
CA LYS A 66 -11.63 11.17 0.68
C LYS A 66 -12.42 10.16 1.52
N ALA A 67 -12.37 10.32 2.83
CA ALA A 67 -13.17 9.59 3.81
C ALA A 67 -14.68 9.75 3.55
N THR A 68 -15.45 8.70 3.83
CA THR A 68 -16.91 8.69 3.65
C THR A 68 -17.62 8.96 4.97
N GLU A 69 -18.80 9.61 4.96
CA GLU A 69 -19.58 9.97 6.17
C GLU A 69 -19.90 8.81 7.13
N GLN A 70 -19.81 7.55 6.66
CA GLN A 70 -20.02 6.36 7.49
C GLN A 70 -18.87 6.10 8.49
N GLU A 71 -17.64 6.51 8.17
CA GLU A 71 -16.45 6.32 9.01
C GLU A 71 -16.52 7.20 10.29
N ALA A 72 -17.08 8.40 10.20
CA ALA A 72 -17.18 9.32 11.34
C ALA A 72 -17.97 8.77 12.54
N THR A 73 -18.97 7.91 12.30
CA THR A 73 -19.78 7.33 13.38
C THR A 73 -19.06 6.24 14.17
N ILE A 74 -18.15 5.49 13.54
CA ILE A 74 -17.43 4.38 14.18
C ILE A 74 -16.28 4.90 15.05
N PHE A 75 -15.66 6.03 14.69
CA PHE A 75 -14.55 6.63 15.45
C PHE A 75 -14.97 7.07 16.86
N SER A 76 -16.24 7.47 17.01
CA SER A 76 -16.82 7.88 18.30
C SER A 76 -16.97 6.73 19.31
N SER A 77 -16.87 5.47 18.85
CA SER A 77 -17.01 4.29 19.69
C SER A 77 -15.95 4.22 20.79
N THR A 78 -16.33 3.67 21.94
CA THR A 78 -15.42 3.44 23.08
C THR A 78 -14.23 2.57 22.69
N GLN A 79 -14.43 1.62 21.77
CA GLN A 79 -13.42 0.70 21.27
C GLN A 79 -12.31 1.40 20.47
N ILE A 80 -12.64 2.35 19.58
CA ILE A 80 -11.62 3.10 18.82
C ILE A 80 -10.85 4.06 19.71
N LYS A 81 -11.51 4.67 20.72
CA LYS A 81 -10.82 5.47 21.74
C LYS A 81 -9.85 4.63 22.58
N ASP A 82 -10.23 3.40 22.93
CA ASP A 82 -9.36 2.46 23.62
C ASP A 82 -8.17 2.05 22.76
N LEU A 83 -8.42 1.81 21.46
CA LEU A 83 -7.38 1.49 20.49
C LEU A 83 -6.35 2.61 20.38
N TYR A 84 -6.81 3.85 20.20
CA TYR A 84 -5.95 5.03 20.17
C TYR A 84 -5.12 5.16 21.46
N ARG A 85 -5.74 4.93 22.63
CA ARG A 85 -5.01 4.96 23.91
C ARG A 85 -3.92 3.91 23.96
N LYS A 86 -4.18 2.68 23.52
CA LYS A 86 -3.17 1.61 23.45
C LYS A 86 -2.04 1.98 22.49
N ILE A 87 -2.36 2.56 21.33
CA ILE A 87 -1.36 3.06 20.37
C ILE A 87 -0.49 4.13 21.01
N ALA A 88 -1.09 5.20 21.54
CA ALA A 88 -0.39 6.30 22.18
C ALA A 88 0.51 5.82 23.32
N VAL A 89 0.05 4.87 24.13
CA VAL A 89 0.86 4.26 25.18
C VAL A 89 2.03 3.46 24.60
N SER A 90 1.85 2.73 23.49
CA SER A 90 2.94 1.96 22.85
C SER A 90 3.98 2.86 22.17
N THR A 91 3.52 3.97 21.59
CA THR A 91 4.34 4.88 20.78
C THR A 91 4.66 6.22 21.48
N HIS A 92 4.52 6.33 22.80
CA HIS A 92 4.89 7.55 23.52
C HIS A 92 6.42 7.73 23.53
N PRO A 93 6.95 8.94 23.21
CA PRO A 93 8.39 9.19 23.11
C PRO A 93 9.18 8.72 24.34
N ASP A 94 8.63 8.91 25.55
CA ASP A 94 9.22 8.46 26.81
C ASP A 94 9.63 6.98 26.82
N LYS A 95 8.98 6.11 26.05
CA LYS A 95 9.28 4.67 26.01
C LYS A 95 10.47 4.29 25.14
N PHE A 96 10.95 5.20 24.30
CA PHE A 96 12.05 4.95 23.36
C PHE A 96 13.05 6.11 23.30
N MET A 97 13.10 6.94 24.35
CA MET A 97 14.10 7.99 24.48
C MET A 97 15.55 7.46 24.42
N THR A 98 15.76 6.19 24.79
CA THR A 98 17.07 5.52 24.77
C THR A 98 17.30 4.62 23.54
N SER A 99 16.30 4.48 22.66
CA SER A 99 16.41 3.69 21.43
C SER A 99 17.34 4.32 20.39
N PRO A 100 17.82 3.56 19.39
CA PRO A 100 18.51 4.12 18.23
C PRO A 100 17.65 5.17 17.49
N GLU A 101 18.31 6.15 16.87
CA GLU A 101 17.66 7.28 16.20
C GLU A 101 16.64 6.85 15.13
N GLU A 102 16.93 5.78 14.39
CA GLU A 102 16.01 5.22 13.39
C GLU A 102 14.73 4.65 14.03
N GLU A 103 14.85 3.93 15.15
CA GLU A 103 13.70 3.40 15.88
C GLU A 103 12.87 4.53 16.49
N LYS A 104 13.52 5.61 16.98
CA LYS A 104 12.81 6.81 17.44
C LYS A 104 12.01 7.45 16.33
N LYS A 105 12.62 7.65 15.15
CA LYS A 105 11.94 8.22 13.98
C LYS A 105 10.76 7.35 13.54
N TYR A 106 10.96 6.03 13.51
CA TYR A 106 9.91 5.08 13.16
C TYR A 106 8.72 5.16 14.12
N LYS A 107 8.94 5.03 15.42
CA LYS A 107 7.87 5.08 16.43
C LYS A 107 7.19 6.44 16.51
N THR A 108 7.96 7.52 16.33
CA THR A 108 7.40 8.89 16.21
C THR A 108 6.50 9.01 14.99
N SER A 109 6.87 8.40 13.86
CA SER A 109 6.03 8.39 12.66
C SER A 109 4.71 7.64 12.88
N LEU A 110 4.72 6.52 13.61
CA LEU A 110 3.51 5.77 13.96
C LEU A 110 2.61 6.56 14.92
N PHE A 111 3.21 7.24 15.92
CA PHE A 111 2.47 8.10 16.82
C PHE A 111 1.79 9.27 16.09
N ASN A 112 2.53 9.95 15.20
CA ASN A 112 2.00 11.06 14.41
C ASN A 112 0.89 10.60 13.46
N LYS A 113 1.06 9.43 12.82
CA LYS A 113 -0.01 8.81 12.01
C LYS A 113 -1.25 8.53 12.84
N ALA A 114 -1.10 8.04 14.07
CA ALA A 114 -2.23 7.81 14.96
C ALA A 114 -2.92 9.11 15.41
N ILE A 115 -2.17 10.20 15.60
CA ILE A 115 -2.74 11.53 15.88
C ILE A 115 -3.56 12.01 14.68
N MET A 116 -2.97 12.00 13.48
CA MET A 116 -3.66 12.41 12.25
C MET A 116 -4.92 11.56 12.01
N ALA A 117 -4.79 10.24 12.17
CA ALA A 117 -5.91 9.31 12.07
C ALA A 117 -7.06 9.67 13.03
N LYS A 118 -6.72 10.15 14.22
CA LYS A 118 -7.72 10.61 15.19
C LYS A 118 -8.36 11.94 14.81
N GLU A 119 -7.55 12.90 14.37
CA GLU A 119 -8.02 14.23 13.98
C GLU A 119 -8.92 14.17 12.75
N ASP A 120 -8.57 13.34 11.77
CA ASP A 120 -9.29 13.16 10.51
C ASP A 120 -10.47 12.17 10.61
N ASN A 121 -10.71 11.57 11.78
CA ASN A 121 -11.61 10.42 11.98
C ASN A 121 -11.33 9.26 11.00
N ASP A 122 -10.07 9.12 10.60
CA ASP A 122 -9.57 8.09 9.71
C ASP A 122 -9.29 6.81 10.53
N ILE A 123 -10.35 6.02 10.70
CA ILE A 123 -10.30 4.71 11.35
C ILE A 123 -9.35 3.77 10.62
N ASP A 124 -9.28 3.93 9.31
CA ASP A 124 -8.49 3.11 8.43
C ASP A 124 -7.00 3.23 8.80
N SER A 125 -6.48 4.44 8.92
CA SER A 125 -5.12 4.69 9.41
C SER A 125 -4.94 4.25 10.86
N MET A 126 -5.96 4.36 11.70
CA MET A 126 -5.91 3.92 13.10
C MET A 126 -5.71 2.39 13.22
N LEU A 127 -6.50 1.62 12.46
CA LEU A 127 -6.43 0.16 12.43
C LEU A 127 -5.10 -0.32 11.86
N ALA A 128 -4.59 0.35 10.82
CA ALA A 128 -3.28 0.06 10.24
C ALA A 128 -2.15 0.24 11.27
N VAL A 129 -2.13 1.36 12.01
CA VAL A 129 -1.12 1.60 13.06
C VAL A 129 -1.24 0.58 14.19
N ALA A 130 -2.46 0.19 14.58
CA ALA A 130 -2.65 -0.83 15.60
C ALA A 130 -2.13 -2.22 15.17
N LEU A 131 -2.34 -2.59 13.90
CA LEU A 131 -1.83 -3.85 13.35
C LEU A 131 -0.30 -3.88 13.33
N GLU A 132 0.31 -2.77 12.92
CA GLU A 132 1.76 -2.59 12.88
C GLU A 132 2.39 -2.72 14.28
N LEU A 133 1.73 -2.14 15.29
CA LEU A 133 2.17 -2.23 16.69
C LEU A 133 1.78 -3.55 17.38
N GLU A 134 1.20 -4.49 16.63
CA GLU A 134 0.66 -5.77 17.11
C GLU A 134 -0.33 -5.65 18.28
N ILE A 135 -1.05 -4.53 18.37
CA ILE A 135 -1.98 -4.25 19.47
C ILE A 135 -3.18 -5.20 19.41
N ASP A 136 -3.57 -5.70 20.57
CA ASP A 136 -4.77 -6.52 20.68
C ASP A 136 -6.05 -5.71 20.40
N MET A 137 -6.75 -6.15 19.35
CA MET A 137 -7.98 -5.60 18.78
C MET A 137 -9.13 -6.61 18.81
N SER A 138 -9.01 -7.68 19.59
CA SER A 138 -10.04 -8.73 19.68
C SER A 138 -11.41 -8.21 20.15
N ASN A 139 -11.43 -7.04 20.77
CA ASN A 139 -12.62 -6.37 21.27
C ASN A 139 -13.32 -5.46 20.25
N LEU A 140 -12.80 -5.25 19.03
CA LEU A 140 -13.43 -4.41 18.00
C LEU A 140 -14.80 -4.95 17.57
N ASP A 141 -15.74 -4.12 17.16
CA ASP A 141 -17.03 -4.60 16.63
C ASP A 141 -16.91 -5.20 15.21
N MET A 142 -17.96 -5.87 14.73
CA MET A 142 -17.96 -6.47 13.39
C MET A 142 -17.78 -5.44 12.27
N ARG A 143 -18.24 -4.19 12.46
CA ARG A 143 -18.09 -3.11 11.46
C ARG A 143 -16.63 -2.69 11.31
N CYS A 144 -15.87 -2.65 12.40
CA CYS A 144 -14.42 -2.41 12.35
C CYS A 144 -13.70 -3.54 11.59
N LEU A 145 -14.16 -4.79 11.71
CA LEU A 145 -13.61 -5.90 10.93
C LEU A 145 -13.96 -5.80 9.44
N ASP A 146 -15.15 -5.30 9.10
CA ASP A 146 -15.56 -5.05 7.71
C ASP A 146 -14.69 -3.94 7.08
N LEU A 147 -14.45 -2.85 7.81
CA LEU A 147 -13.53 -1.79 7.38
C LEU A 147 -12.12 -2.33 7.15
N LEU A 148 -11.58 -3.06 8.12
CA LEU A 148 -10.26 -3.68 7.98
C LEU A 148 -10.17 -4.57 6.75
N GLU A 149 -11.19 -5.40 6.49
CA GLU A 149 -11.22 -6.26 5.31
C GLU A 149 -11.20 -5.44 4.01
N LYS A 150 -12.00 -4.36 3.92
CA LYS A 150 -12.00 -3.45 2.78
C LYS A 150 -10.63 -2.82 2.53
N GLN A 151 -9.93 -2.39 3.58
CA GLN A 151 -8.57 -1.84 3.44
C GLN A 151 -7.58 -2.86 2.88
N LEU A 152 -7.69 -4.12 3.34
CA LEU A 152 -6.84 -5.20 2.85
C LEU A 152 -7.17 -5.52 1.38
N ASP A 153 -8.43 -5.43 0.98
CA ASP A 153 -8.84 -5.58 -0.42
C ASP A 153 -8.26 -4.45 -1.30
N GLU A 154 -8.28 -3.20 -0.83
CA GLU A 154 -7.68 -2.06 -1.54
C GLU A 154 -6.15 -2.21 -1.68
N LYS A 155 -5.48 -2.69 -0.63
CA LYS A 155 -4.03 -2.98 -0.67
C LYS A 155 -3.71 -4.08 -1.67
N GLU A 156 -4.48 -5.17 -1.67
CA GLU A 156 -4.33 -6.26 -2.66
C GLU A 156 -4.60 -5.78 -4.09
N LYS A 157 -5.61 -4.91 -4.28
CA LYS A 157 -5.89 -4.30 -5.58
C LYS A 157 -4.69 -3.49 -6.08
N LYS A 158 -4.06 -2.70 -5.22
CA LYS A 158 -2.86 -1.91 -5.57
C LYS A 158 -1.70 -2.81 -6.02
N ILE A 159 -1.47 -3.93 -5.34
CA ILE A 159 -0.45 -4.92 -5.75
C ILE A 159 -0.78 -5.46 -7.15
N LYS A 160 -2.04 -5.83 -7.40
CA LYS A 160 -2.49 -6.31 -8.72
C LYS A 160 -2.32 -5.26 -9.81
N GLU A 161 -2.62 -3.99 -9.53
CA GLU A 161 -2.40 -2.89 -10.47
C GLU A 161 -0.93 -2.74 -10.84
N MET A 162 0.00 -2.86 -9.87
CA MET A 162 1.45 -2.86 -10.14
C MET A 162 1.88 -4.06 -11.00
N HIS A 163 1.30 -5.25 -10.76
CA HIS A 163 1.57 -6.43 -11.59
C HIS A 163 1.04 -6.32 -13.04
N GLN A 164 -0.01 -5.51 -13.23
CA GLN A 164 -0.61 -5.28 -14.54
C GLN A 164 0.09 -4.20 -15.36
N ASP A 165 0.95 -3.40 -14.73
CA ASP A 165 1.72 -2.38 -15.40
C ASP A 165 2.65 -2.97 -16.46
N ILE A 166 2.87 -2.21 -17.53
CA ILE A 166 3.63 -2.65 -18.69
C ILE A 166 5.12 -2.87 -18.38
N ALA A 167 5.71 -2.07 -17.49
CA ALA A 167 7.10 -2.24 -17.08
C ALA A 167 7.26 -3.53 -16.27
N TRP A 168 6.31 -3.83 -15.38
CA TRP A 168 6.29 -5.11 -14.64
C TRP A 168 6.15 -6.31 -15.58
N GLN A 169 5.17 -6.28 -16.49
CA GLN A 169 4.95 -7.35 -17.46
C GLN A 169 6.15 -7.55 -18.39
N TRP A 170 6.83 -6.47 -18.75
CA TRP A 170 8.06 -6.51 -19.54
C TRP A 170 9.21 -7.13 -18.75
N TYR A 171 9.37 -6.75 -17.47
CA TYR A 171 10.42 -7.29 -16.61
C TYR A 171 10.32 -8.81 -16.43
N TYR A 172 9.12 -9.38 -16.32
CA TYR A 172 8.95 -10.84 -16.25
C TYR A 172 8.78 -11.55 -17.61
N ALA A 173 8.77 -10.80 -18.71
CA ALA A 173 8.68 -11.38 -20.04
C ALA A 173 10.03 -11.96 -20.51
N GLY A 174 10.00 -13.03 -21.30
CA GLY A 174 11.19 -13.49 -22.03
C GLY A 174 11.56 -12.53 -23.18
N ASP A 175 12.79 -12.66 -23.68
CA ASP A 175 13.42 -11.72 -24.64
C ASP A 175 12.52 -11.38 -25.85
N PHE A 176 11.92 -12.39 -26.49
CA PHE A 176 11.02 -12.19 -27.62
C PHE A 176 9.84 -11.25 -27.28
N LYS A 177 9.22 -11.48 -26.12
CA LYS A 177 8.05 -10.71 -25.68
C LYS A 177 8.46 -9.31 -25.20
N ARG A 178 9.65 -9.17 -24.58
CA ARG A 178 10.25 -7.86 -24.25
C ARG A 178 10.44 -6.99 -25.49
N SER A 179 11.06 -7.52 -26.55
CA SER A 179 11.25 -6.80 -27.81
C SER A 179 9.93 -6.46 -28.50
N PHE A 180 8.96 -7.39 -28.46
CA PHE A 180 7.63 -7.16 -29.02
C PHE A 180 6.92 -5.99 -28.32
N ILE A 181 6.91 -5.95 -26.99
CA ILE A 181 6.29 -4.88 -26.20
C ILE A 181 6.90 -3.51 -26.57
N ILE A 182 8.23 -3.42 -26.59
CA ILE A 182 8.93 -2.17 -26.95
C ILE A 182 8.57 -1.72 -28.38
N SER A 183 8.51 -2.64 -29.34
CA SER A 183 8.17 -2.31 -30.74
C SER A 183 6.73 -1.80 -30.91
N LYS A 184 5.81 -2.19 -30.01
CA LYS A 184 4.43 -1.70 -30.01
C LYS A 184 4.29 -0.31 -29.40
N ILE A 185 5.13 0.02 -28.42
CA ILE A 185 5.15 1.33 -27.76
C ILE A 185 5.90 2.36 -28.62
N CYS A 186 6.98 1.93 -29.27
CA CYS A 186 7.83 2.74 -30.15
C CYS A 186 7.79 2.18 -31.57
N PRO A 187 6.71 2.41 -32.35
CA PRO A 187 6.63 1.90 -33.72
C PRO A 187 7.74 2.53 -34.58
N LYS A 188 8.39 1.72 -35.41
CA LYS A 188 9.33 2.22 -36.41
C LYS A 188 8.55 3.02 -37.46
N PRO A 189 9.07 4.15 -37.97
CA PRO A 189 8.47 4.79 -39.13
C PRO A 189 8.47 3.80 -40.29
N ASP A 190 7.32 3.63 -40.96
CA ASP A 190 7.24 2.85 -42.18
C ASP A 190 8.23 3.45 -43.18
N LYS A 191 9.20 2.63 -43.62
CA LYS A 191 10.01 3.02 -44.78
C LYS A 191 9.05 3.01 -45.97
N GLU A 192 8.65 4.20 -46.42
CA GLU A 192 8.01 4.37 -47.72
C GLU A 192 8.88 3.65 -48.75
N VAL A 193 8.30 2.64 -49.40
CA VAL A 193 8.89 1.82 -50.47
C VAL A 193 8.89 2.62 -51.76
#